data_AF-A0A0A2VPS9-F1
#
_entry.id   AF-A0A0A2VPS9-F1
#
_cell.length_a   1.000
_cell.length_b   1.000
_cell.length_c   1.000
_cell.angle_alpha   90.00
_cell.angle_beta   90.00
_cell.angle_gamma   90.00
#
_symmetry.space_group_name_H-M   'P 1'
#
loop_
_entity.id
_entity.type
_entity.pdbx_description
1 polymer ?
#
loop_
_entity_poly.entity_id
_entity_poly.type
_entity_poly.pdbx_seq_one_letter_code
_entity_poly.pdbx_strand_id
1 'polypeptide(L)'
;MSSVVDFEVVRPGRVSEKGQFNDPPFHLPGYNRTAFLGQIICDQISKASKARGRLLKAGQDAAFEKSWDRYSRNMIDAIKVVNEKFRDEALHPNEAPAFMAIRHLLVLDLYLRRVLWRAHLKGFIAYIQHRGGIKQVLKLKDAPLYLNFAVDPAKQQLEGLEEFTDDELRAALSNACFAPCPAALYPLLVHITRLRVSLANNQPPRKANLALAVQDIFNTTWRFDADAWAASKSWQGDVGIGRVMGRVFPLAIRLYGILTLPEASLVAWVASSADIATAYARLPGRSVLDSLRIQHREELLSMMRRSWDSLKYKTSLVWPLLVAGVAAADGTAKDREFIEGCLEAILAMPITACSFITVVDKLRAFWASGKTEWEDCWDEPIVGSA
;
A
#
# COMPACT_ATOMS: atom_id res chain seq x y z
N MET A 1 58.69 -0.33 0.16
CA MET A 1 57.75 -1.23 0.85
C MET A 1 56.38 -0.57 0.81
N SER A 2 55.46 -1.13 0.03
CA SER A 2 54.15 -0.54 -0.28
C SER A 2 53.18 -0.77 0.88
N SER A 3 52.59 0.30 1.41
CA SER A 3 51.53 0.24 2.42
C SER A 3 50.23 -0.18 1.76
N VAL A 4 49.77 -1.40 2.06
CA VAL A 4 48.43 -1.86 1.69
C VAL A 4 47.43 -1.11 2.57
N VAL A 5 46.57 -0.32 1.94
CA VAL A 5 45.43 0.31 2.60
C VAL A 5 44.38 -0.77 2.81
N ASP A 6 44.14 -1.14 4.07
CA ASP A 6 43.03 -2.03 4.43
C ASP A 6 41.70 -1.34 4.09
N PHE A 7 40.95 -1.93 3.17
CA PHE A 7 39.58 -1.50 2.89
C PHE A 7 38.65 -2.14 3.91
N GLU A 8 38.08 -1.33 4.79
CA GLU A 8 37.05 -1.77 5.72
C GLU A 8 35.73 -2.00 4.95
N VAL A 9 35.37 -3.28 4.75
CA VAL A 9 34.13 -3.65 4.06
C VAL A 9 32.95 -3.43 4.99
N VAL A 10 32.16 -2.39 4.74
CA VAL A 10 30.90 -2.14 5.44
C VAL A 10 29.89 -3.24 5.13
N ARG A 11 29.54 -4.06 6.13
CA ARG A 11 28.50 -5.10 6.02
C ARG A 11 27.11 -4.53 6.33
N PRO A 12 26.07 -4.76 5.51
CA PRO A 12 24.71 -4.30 5.81
C PRO A 12 24.17 -5.00 7.06
N GLY A 13 23.93 -4.24 8.12
CA GLY A 13 23.34 -4.75 9.36
C GLY A 13 21.83 -4.98 9.24
N ARG A 14 21.41 -6.24 9.28
CA ARG A 14 20.14 -6.63 9.92
C ARG A 14 20.41 -7.81 10.85
N VAL A 15 20.41 -7.50 12.14
CA VAL A 15 20.52 -8.47 13.23
C VAL A 15 19.20 -9.22 13.31
N SER A 16 19.21 -10.53 13.04
CA SER A 16 18.29 -11.43 13.74
C SER A 16 18.97 -11.77 15.07
N GLU A 17 18.20 -11.87 16.14
CA GLU A 17 18.66 -12.22 17.50
C GLU A 17 19.32 -13.63 17.59
N LYS A 18 19.54 -14.31 16.46
CA LYS A 18 20.13 -15.64 16.35
C LYS A 18 21.21 -15.70 15.26
N GLY A 19 22.27 -14.92 15.44
CA GLY A 19 23.66 -15.40 15.34
C GLY A 19 24.20 -16.15 14.12
N GLN A 20 23.57 -16.17 12.94
CA GLN A 20 24.22 -16.67 11.70
C GLN A 20 24.00 -15.73 10.53
N PHE A 21 25.10 -15.12 10.06
CA PHE A 21 25.17 -14.40 8.80
C PHE A 21 25.44 -15.42 7.69
N ASN A 22 24.41 -15.75 6.91
CA ASN A 22 24.63 -16.48 5.66
C ASN A 22 25.08 -15.46 4.62
N ASP A 23 26.30 -15.59 4.11
CA ASP A 23 26.73 -14.83 2.94
C ASP A 23 25.67 -15.00 1.83
N PRO A 24 25.29 -13.92 1.12
CA PRO A 24 24.37 -14.05 0.01
C PRO A 24 24.95 -15.10 -0.96
N PRO A 25 24.15 -16.05 -1.46
CA PRO A 25 24.67 -17.18 -2.21
C PRO A 25 24.99 -16.80 -3.66
N PHE A 26 25.86 -15.80 -3.84
CA PHE A 26 26.27 -15.24 -5.13
C PHE A 26 26.85 -16.29 -6.08
N HIS A 27 27.35 -17.39 -5.52
CA HIS A 27 27.93 -18.53 -6.21
C HIS A 27 26.88 -19.54 -6.72
N LEU A 28 25.63 -19.48 -6.26
CA LEU A 28 24.59 -20.41 -6.71
C LEU A 28 24.06 -20.00 -8.10
N PRO A 29 23.94 -20.95 -9.06
CA PRO A 29 23.44 -20.68 -10.42
C PRO A 29 22.05 -20.04 -10.49
N GLY A 30 21.21 -20.24 -9.45
CA GLY A 30 19.86 -19.67 -9.36
C GLY A 30 19.78 -18.30 -8.68
N TYR A 31 20.90 -17.73 -8.20
CA TYR A 31 20.87 -16.45 -7.50
C TYR A 31 20.61 -15.30 -8.46
N ASN A 32 19.58 -14.50 -8.19
CA ASN A 32 19.23 -13.34 -8.99
C ASN A 32 20.19 -12.17 -8.69
N ARG A 33 21.39 -12.21 -9.28
CA ARG A 33 22.44 -11.18 -9.14
C ARG A 33 21.93 -9.79 -9.55
N THR A 34 21.17 -9.74 -10.63
CA THR A 34 20.55 -8.51 -11.12
C THR A 34 19.66 -7.90 -10.05
N ALA A 35 18.94 -8.74 -9.30
CA ALA A 35 18.09 -8.26 -8.22
C ALA A 35 18.85 -7.61 -7.08
N PHE A 36 19.90 -8.28 -6.62
CA PHE A 36 20.75 -7.76 -5.56
C PHE A 36 21.41 -6.43 -5.94
N LEU A 37 22.04 -6.37 -7.12
CA LEU A 37 22.72 -5.16 -7.58
C LEU A 37 21.74 -3.99 -7.71
N GLY A 38 20.54 -4.24 -8.25
CA GLY A 38 19.50 -3.23 -8.35
C GLY A 38 19.09 -2.69 -6.98
N GLN A 39 18.90 -3.57 -5.99
CA GLN A 39 18.55 -3.15 -4.63
C GLN A 39 19.63 -2.31 -3.96
N ILE A 40 20.92 -2.65 -4.14
CA ILE A 40 22.03 -1.85 -3.60
C ILE A 40 22.06 -0.44 -4.22
N ILE A 41 21.89 -0.34 -5.55
CA ILE A 41 21.84 0.96 -6.23
C ILE A 41 20.64 1.78 -5.75
N CYS A 42 19.47 1.14 -5.61
CA CYS A 42 18.27 1.76 -5.08
C CYS A 42 18.43 2.22 -3.64
N ASP A 43 19.04 1.43 -2.77
CA ASP A 43 19.30 1.79 -1.37
C ASP A 43 20.20 3.02 -1.26
N GLN A 44 21.26 3.10 -2.07
CA GLN A 44 22.18 4.25 -2.10
C GLN A 44 21.45 5.56 -2.48
N ILE A 45 20.70 5.54 -3.59
CA ILE A 45 19.94 6.71 -4.05
C ILE A 45 18.81 7.05 -3.07
N SER A 46 18.18 6.03 -2.48
CA SER A 46 17.10 6.19 -1.50
C SER A 46 17.59 6.87 -0.23
N LYS A 47 18.69 6.41 0.36
CA LYS A 47 19.31 7.04 1.53
C LYS A 47 19.69 8.48 1.27
N ALA A 48 20.29 8.76 0.11
CA ALA A 48 20.64 10.13 -0.26
C ALA A 48 19.41 11.03 -0.46
N SER A 49 18.33 10.50 -1.05
CA SER A 49 17.06 11.23 -1.20
C SER A 49 16.45 11.57 0.15
N LYS A 50 16.37 10.58 1.06
CA LYS A 50 15.85 10.78 2.41
C LYS A 50 16.68 11.77 3.21
N ALA A 51 18.01 11.65 3.18
CA ALA A 51 18.91 12.57 3.88
C ALA A 51 18.79 14.03 3.40
N ARG A 52 18.35 14.23 2.15
CA ARG A 52 18.13 15.57 1.56
C ARG A 52 16.68 16.04 1.65
N GLY A 53 15.78 15.25 2.23
CA GLY A 53 14.35 15.56 2.31
C GLY A 53 13.65 15.72 0.95
N ARG A 54 14.26 15.24 -0.15
CA ARG A 54 13.69 15.35 -1.50
C ARG A 54 14.11 14.18 -2.37
N LEU A 55 13.23 13.80 -3.30
CA LEU A 55 13.55 12.76 -4.26
C LEU A 55 14.67 13.20 -5.22
N LEU A 56 15.74 12.42 -5.32
CA LEU A 56 16.75 12.63 -6.35
C LEU A 56 16.23 12.13 -7.69
N LYS A 57 16.43 12.94 -8.75
CA LYS A 57 16.07 12.57 -10.12
C LYS A 57 17.34 12.44 -10.97
N ALA A 58 17.29 11.58 -11.97
CA ALA A 58 18.37 11.44 -12.94
C ALA A 58 18.66 12.79 -13.62
N GLY A 59 19.94 13.09 -13.82
CA GLY A 59 20.42 14.33 -14.44
C GLY A 59 20.39 15.58 -13.56
N GLN A 60 19.87 15.51 -12.31
CA GLN A 60 19.81 16.68 -11.42
C GLN A 60 20.99 16.82 -10.46
N ASP A 61 21.81 15.77 -10.31
CA ASP A 61 22.99 15.79 -9.46
C ASP A 61 24.11 14.96 -10.10
N ALA A 62 25.19 15.65 -10.46
CA ALA A 62 26.38 15.06 -11.06
C ALA A 62 27.03 13.98 -10.16
N ALA A 63 26.92 14.10 -8.83
CA ALA A 63 27.47 13.11 -7.91
C ALA A 63 26.77 11.74 -8.01
N PHE A 64 25.54 11.69 -8.53
CA PHE A 64 24.75 10.46 -8.66
C PHE A 64 24.60 9.98 -10.11
N GLU A 65 25.19 10.67 -11.09
CA GLU A 65 25.06 10.33 -12.52
C GLU A 65 25.47 8.87 -12.80
N LYS A 66 26.64 8.45 -12.29
CA LYS A 66 27.12 7.06 -12.41
C LYS A 66 26.17 6.04 -11.75
N SER A 67 25.50 6.41 -10.66
CA SER A 67 24.52 5.55 -9.99
C SER A 67 23.26 5.40 -10.84
N TRP A 68 22.81 6.48 -11.49
CA TRP A 68 21.70 6.45 -12.44
C TRP A 68 22.02 5.65 -13.71
N ASP A 69 23.24 5.73 -14.23
CA ASP A 69 23.69 4.90 -15.36
C ASP A 69 23.72 3.41 -15.01
N ARG A 70 24.16 3.08 -13.80
CA ARG A 70 24.15 1.71 -13.28
C ARG A 70 22.73 1.22 -13.07
N TYR A 71 21.84 2.04 -12.53
CA TYR A 71 20.43 1.73 -12.38
C TYR A 71 19.78 1.44 -13.73
N SER A 72 19.99 2.30 -14.73
CA SER A 72 19.40 2.14 -16.07
C SER A 72 19.87 0.85 -16.75
N ARG A 73 21.17 0.52 -16.65
CA ARG A 73 21.70 -0.75 -17.13
C ARG A 73 21.12 -1.96 -16.39
N ASN A 74 21.02 -1.88 -15.06
CA ASN A 74 20.42 -2.94 -14.26
C ASN A 74 18.95 -3.20 -14.61
N MET A 75 18.17 -2.15 -14.91
CA MET A 75 16.79 -2.28 -15.39
C MET A 75 16.72 -3.03 -16.72
N ILE A 76 17.62 -2.75 -17.67
CA ILE A 76 17.71 -3.48 -18.93
C ILE A 76 18.02 -4.97 -18.67
N ASP A 77 18.98 -5.26 -17.80
CA ASP A 77 19.33 -6.65 -17.48
C ASP A 77 18.20 -7.37 -16.73
N ALA A 78 17.45 -6.68 -15.87
CA ALA A 78 16.29 -7.24 -15.18
C ALA A 78 15.15 -7.57 -16.16
N ILE A 79 14.95 -6.75 -17.19
CA ILE A 79 14.01 -7.06 -18.28
C ILE A 79 14.46 -8.29 -19.07
N LYS A 80 15.76 -8.44 -19.36
CA LYS A 80 16.29 -9.66 -20.00
C LYS A 80 16.00 -10.90 -19.17
N VAL A 81 16.20 -10.83 -17.85
CA VAL A 81 15.88 -11.94 -16.93
C VAL A 81 14.39 -12.27 -16.98
N VAL A 82 13.48 -11.29 -16.99
CA VAL A 82 12.04 -11.55 -17.17
C VAL A 82 11.76 -12.29 -18.47
N ASN A 83 12.35 -11.83 -19.59
CA ASN A 83 12.17 -12.47 -20.89
C ASN A 83 12.74 -13.89 -20.95
N GLU A 84 13.86 -14.15 -20.27
CA GLU A 84 14.40 -15.50 -20.07
C GLU A 84 13.41 -16.38 -19.31
N LYS A 85 12.85 -15.88 -18.18
CA LYS A 85 11.88 -16.66 -17.39
C LYS A 85 10.58 -16.94 -18.11
N PHE A 86 10.15 -16.09 -19.04
CA PHE A 86 9.03 -16.41 -19.92
C PHE A 86 9.38 -17.49 -20.94
N ARG A 87 10.57 -17.44 -21.54
CA ARG A 87 11.01 -18.48 -22.49
C ARG A 87 11.14 -19.85 -21.83
N ASP A 88 11.64 -19.87 -20.60
CA ASP A 88 11.87 -21.09 -19.82
C ASP A 88 10.64 -21.53 -19.02
N GLU A 89 9.47 -20.91 -19.22
CA GLU A 89 8.28 -21.16 -18.41
C GLU A 89 7.88 -22.64 -18.36
N ALA A 90 7.97 -23.33 -19.51
CA ALA A 90 7.64 -24.75 -19.62
C ALA A 90 8.55 -25.65 -18.75
N LEU A 91 9.75 -25.19 -18.39
CA LEU A 91 10.68 -25.91 -17.50
C LEU A 91 10.28 -25.79 -16.03
N HIS A 92 9.43 -24.82 -15.67
CA HIS A 92 9.08 -24.46 -14.30
C HIS A 92 7.56 -24.29 -14.11
N PRO A 93 6.75 -25.33 -14.41
CA PRO A 93 5.30 -25.21 -14.43
C PRO A 93 4.69 -24.90 -13.05
N ASN A 94 5.36 -25.23 -11.94
CA ASN A 94 4.82 -25.06 -10.58
C ASN A 94 5.45 -23.88 -9.81
N GLU A 95 6.63 -23.42 -10.23
CA GLU A 95 7.37 -22.34 -9.59
C GLU A 95 7.08 -20.96 -10.23
N ALA A 96 6.81 -20.92 -11.54
CA ALA A 96 6.55 -19.69 -12.29
C ALA A 96 7.51 -18.51 -11.95
N PRO A 97 8.84 -18.69 -12.13
CA PRO A 97 9.85 -17.74 -11.67
C PRO A 97 9.74 -16.33 -12.28
N ALA A 98 9.01 -16.19 -13.39
CA ALA A 98 8.69 -14.91 -13.99
C ALA A 98 7.94 -13.97 -13.04
N PHE A 99 7.07 -14.46 -12.13
CA PHE A 99 6.41 -13.61 -11.15
C PHE A 99 7.40 -12.86 -10.26
N MET A 100 8.43 -13.56 -9.78
CA MET A 100 9.47 -12.95 -8.93
C MET A 100 10.37 -11.99 -9.72
N ALA A 101 10.63 -12.28 -11.00
CA ALA A 101 11.39 -11.39 -11.87
C ALA A 101 10.61 -10.08 -12.17
N ILE A 102 9.30 -10.15 -12.45
CA ILE A 102 8.44 -8.97 -12.64
C ILE A 102 8.30 -8.19 -11.33
N ARG A 103 8.07 -8.89 -10.21
CA ARG A 103 8.03 -8.26 -8.88
C ARG A 103 9.32 -7.49 -8.59
N HIS A 104 10.47 -8.02 -8.98
CA HIS A 104 11.74 -7.34 -8.80
C HIS A 104 11.82 -6.03 -9.59
N LEU A 105 11.43 -6.02 -10.87
CA LEU A 105 11.31 -4.78 -11.66
C LEU A 105 10.39 -3.77 -11.00
N LEU A 106 9.22 -4.23 -10.55
CA LEU A 106 8.24 -3.39 -9.86
C LEU A 106 8.83 -2.78 -8.59
N VAL A 107 9.48 -3.57 -7.74
CA VAL A 107 10.08 -3.09 -6.49
C VAL A 107 11.17 -2.06 -6.76
N LEU A 108 12.03 -2.28 -7.76
CA LEU A 108 13.07 -1.29 -8.11
C LEU A 108 12.48 0.05 -8.56
N ASP A 109 11.45 0.02 -9.42
CA ASP A 109 10.79 1.25 -9.88
C ASP A 109 10.04 1.94 -8.74
N LEU A 110 9.29 1.17 -7.93
CA LEU A 110 8.60 1.68 -6.75
C LEU A 110 9.57 2.30 -5.75
N TYR A 111 10.79 1.80 -5.59
CA TYR A 111 11.74 2.32 -4.61
C TYR A 111 12.24 3.73 -4.97
N LEU A 112 12.48 4.00 -6.27
CA LEU A 112 13.18 5.21 -6.72
C LEU A 112 12.35 6.15 -7.59
N ARG A 113 11.70 5.63 -8.63
CA ARG A 113 11.21 6.46 -9.74
C ARG A 113 9.69 6.58 -9.76
N ARG A 114 8.96 5.50 -9.40
CA ARG A 114 7.50 5.37 -9.55
C ARG A 114 7.00 5.85 -10.93
N VAL A 115 7.75 5.60 -12.01
CA VAL A 115 7.33 6.00 -13.37
C VAL A 115 6.75 4.82 -14.14
N LEU A 116 7.34 3.64 -13.99
CA LEU A 116 7.00 2.44 -14.77
C LEU A 116 6.18 1.41 -13.99
N TRP A 117 5.89 1.66 -12.71
CA TRP A 117 5.18 0.73 -11.81
C TRP A 117 3.86 0.24 -12.40
N ARG A 118 3.12 1.11 -13.11
CA ARG A 118 1.87 0.72 -13.79
C ARG A 118 2.13 -0.28 -14.91
N ALA A 119 3.17 -0.07 -15.71
CA ALA A 119 3.55 -1.00 -16.77
C ALA A 119 3.97 -2.36 -16.19
N HIS A 120 4.75 -2.35 -15.10
CA HIS A 120 5.13 -3.59 -14.41
C HIS A 120 3.92 -4.32 -13.81
N LEU A 121 2.98 -3.62 -13.18
CA LEU A 121 1.74 -4.22 -12.67
C LEU A 121 0.84 -4.76 -13.79
N LYS A 122 0.71 -4.04 -14.91
CA LYS A 122 0.00 -4.54 -16.09
C LYS A 122 0.64 -5.81 -16.64
N GLY A 123 1.97 -5.87 -16.71
CA GLY A 123 2.71 -7.08 -17.08
C GLY A 123 2.46 -8.24 -16.10
N PHE A 124 2.43 -7.95 -14.80
CA PHE A 124 2.12 -8.93 -13.76
C PHE A 124 0.70 -9.49 -13.92
N ILE A 125 -0.30 -8.63 -14.12
CA ILE A 125 -1.70 -9.01 -14.34
C ILE A 125 -1.86 -9.81 -15.63
N ALA A 126 -1.23 -9.38 -16.73
CA ALA A 126 -1.24 -10.12 -17.99
C ALA A 126 -0.65 -11.53 -17.81
N TYR A 127 0.40 -11.67 -16.99
CA TYR A 127 0.98 -12.97 -16.69
C TYR A 127 0.06 -13.84 -15.82
N ILE A 128 -0.68 -13.27 -14.85
CA ILE A 128 -1.75 -13.98 -14.14
C ILE A 128 -2.76 -14.55 -15.14
N GLN A 129 -3.20 -13.76 -16.13
CA GLN A 129 -4.19 -14.19 -17.11
C GLN A 129 -3.63 -15.27 -18.05
N HIS A 130 -2.40 -15.12 -18.53
CA HIS A 130 -1.69 -16.15 -19.32
C HIS A 130 -1.64 -17.51 -18.61
N ARG A 131 -1.48 -17.50 -17.28
CA ARG A 131 -1.43 -18.70 -16.43
C ARG A 131 -2.81 -19.28 -16.10
N GLY A 132 -3.87 -18.81 -16.75
CA GLY A 132 -5.25 -19.28 -16.52
C GLY A 132 -5.96 -18.60 -15.36
N GLY A 133 -5.49 -17.42 -14.95
CA GLY A 133 -6.12 -16.58 -13.94
C GLY A 133 -5.66 -16.83 -12.50
N ILE A 134 -6.15 -15.98 -11.58
CA ILE A 134 -5.72 -15.91 -10.18
C ILE A 134 -5.86 -17.26 -9.44
N LYS A 135 -6.92 -18.03 -9.71
CA LYS A 135 -7.14 -19.36 -9.10
C LYS A 135 -6.03 -20.34 -9.40
N GLN A 136 -5.45 -20.30 -10.60
CA GLN A 136 -4.36 -21.20 -10.97
C GLN A 136 -3.05 -20.71 -10.37
N VAL A 137 -2.82 -19.40 -10.33
CA VAL A 137 -1.65 -18.79 -9.69
C VAL A 137 -1.60 -19.10 -8.19
N LEU A 138 -2.74 -19.09 -7.50
CA LEU A 138 -2.85 -19.43 -6.09
C LEU A 138 -2.50 -20.90 -5.76
N LYS A 139 -2.48 -21.80 -6.75
CA LYS A 139 -2.09 -23.21 -6.57
C LYS A 139 -0.58 -23.44 -6.72
N LEU A 140 0.18 -22.42 -7.12
CA LEU A 140 1.62 -22.52 -7.30
C LEU A 140 2.33 -22.64 -5.95
N LYS A 141 3.55 -23.20 -5.99
CA LYS A 141 4.33 -23.58 -4.80
C LYS A 141 4.49 -22.45 -3.76
N ASP A 142 4.55 -21.21 -4.22
CA ASP A 142 4.73 -20.02 -3.39
C ASP A 142 3.61 -18.97 -3.55
N ALA A 143 2.52 -19.32 -4.25
CA ALA A 143 1.38 -18.44 -4.54
C ALA A 143 1.77 -16.96 -4.77
N PRO A 144 2.64 -16.65 -5.73
CA PRO A 144 3.39 -15.39 -5.78
C PRO A 144 2.47 -14.25 -6.20
N LEU A 145 1.77 -13.65 -5.24
CA LEU A 145 0.88 -12.52 -5.47
C LEU A 145 1.41 -11.27 -4.80
N TYR A 146 1.43 -10.20 -5.58
CA TYR A 146 1.77 -8.88 -5.12
C TYR A 146 0.72 -7.90 -5.62
N LEU A 147 -0.20 -7.54 -4.73
CA LEU A 147 -1.20 -6.50 -4.97
C LEU A 147 -0.88 -5.33 -4.05
N ASN A 148 -0.39 -4.24 -4.65
CA ASN A 148 -0.35 -2.95 -3.98
C ASN A 148 -1.60 -2.16 -4.34
N PHE A 149 -2.21 -1.54 -3.34
CA PHE A 149 -3.22 -0.52 -3.61
C PHE A 149 -2.48 0.75 -3.98
N ALA A 150 -2.82 1.24 -5.14
CA ALA A 150 -2.55 2.61 -5.48
C ALA A 150 -3.71 3.47 -4.98
N VAL A 151 -3.40 4.64 -4.43
CA VAL A 151 -4.39 5.66 -4.10
C VAL A 151 -4.73 6.40 -5.40
N ASP A 152 -5.16 5.67 -6.42
CA ASP A 152 -5.39 6.24 -7.75
C ASP A 152 -6.74 6.98 -7.80
N PRO A 153 -6.85 8.00 -8.66
CA PRO A 153 -8.13 8.55 -9.05
C PRO A 153 -9.03 7.46 -9.65
N ALA A 154 -10.34 7.56 -9.46
CA ALA A 154 -11.28 6.53 -9.89
C ALA A 154 -11.19 6.22 -11.39
N LYS A 155 -10.98 7.23 -12.23
CA LYS A 155 -10.85 7.09 -13.70
C LYS A 155 -9.51 6.52 -14.16
N GLN A 156 -8.57 6.33 -13.24
CA GLN A 156 -7.21 5.90 -13.54
C GLN A 156 -6.79 4.67 -12.72
N GLN A 157 -7.74 3.99 -12.09
CA GLN A 157 -7.49 2.72 -11.41
C GLN A 157 -6.93 1.67 -12.38
N LEU A 158 -6.10 0.77 -11.88
CA LEU A 158 -5.52 -0.30 -12.68
C LEU A 158 -6.57 -1.35 -13.03
N GLU A 159 -6.64 -1.67 -14.31
CA GLU A 159 -7.53 -2.71 -14.84
C GLU A 159 -7.00 -4.13 -14.62
N GLY A 160 -7.91 -5.11 -14.58
CA GLY A 160 -7.62 -6.55 -14.59
C GLY A 160 -7.69 -7.23 -13.22
N LEU A 161 -8.10 -6.48 -12.18
CA LEU A 161 -8.34 -6.99 -10.82
C LEU A 161 -9.83 -7.00 -10.45
N GLU A 162 -10.71 -6.56 -11.34
CA GLU A 162 -12.15 -6.39 -11.10
C GLU A 162 -12.87 -7.72 -10.89
N GLU A 163 -12.31 -8.81 -11.39
CA GLU A 163 -12.92 -10.14 -11.38
C GLU A 163 -12.56 -10.98 -10.17
N PHE A 164 -11.64 -10.49 -9.33
CA PHE A 164 -11.18 -11.24 -8.17
C PHE A 164 -12.32 -11.36 -7.15
N THR A 165 -12.61 -12.59 -6.75
CA THR A 165 -13.52 -12.93 -5.66
C THR A 165 -12.92 -12.55 -4.31
N ASP A 166 -13.74 -12.45 -3.27
CA ASP A 166 -13.29 -12.10 -1.94
C ASP A 166 -12.27 -13.10 -1.39
N ASP A 167 -12.42 -14.39 -1.69
CA ASP A 167 -11.48 -15.42 -1.25
C ASP A 167 -10.12 -15.28 -1.94
N GLU A 168 -10.11 -14.91 -3.23
CA GLU A 168 -8.87 -14.62 -3.96
C GLU A 168 -8.20 -13.34 -3.44
N LEU A 169 -8.99 -12.32 -3.10
CA LEU A 169 -8.48 -11.09 -2.49
C LEU A 169 -7.88 -11.36 -1.11
N ARG A 170 -8.55 -12.15 -0.26
CA ARG A 170 -8.04 -12.58 1.05
C ARG A 170 -6.73 -13.36 0.91
N ALA A 171 -6.68 -14.33 -0.02
CA ALA A 171 -5.49 -15.12 -0.27
C ALA A 171 -4.33 -14.24 -0.76
N ALA A 172 -4.60 -13.23 -1.59
CA ALA A 172 -3.59 -12.30 -2.05
C ALA A 172 -3.04 -11.40 -0.92
N LEU A 173 -3.89 -10.98 0.03
CA LEU A 173 -3.47 -10.15 1.16
C LEU A 173 -2.44 -10.87 2.06
N SER A 174 -2.59 -12.19 2.26
CA SER A 174 -1.63 -12.99 3.05
C SER A 174 -0.20 -12.91 2.52
N ASN A 175 -0.02 -12.54 1.25
CA ASN A 175 1.27 -12.40 0.58
C ASN A 175 1.67 -10.94 0.32
N ALA A 176 0.91 -9.95 0.83
CA ALA A 176 1.09 -8.52 0.58
C ALA A 176 1.67 -7.74 1.79
N CYS A 177 2.24 -6.57 1.50
CA CYS A 177 2.79 -5.64 2.50
C CYS A 177 1.71 -4.94 3.38
N PHE A 178 0.43 -5.22 3.15
CA PHE A 178 -0.72 -4.66 3.87
C PHE A 178 -1.01 -5.35 5.22
N ALA A 179 -0.29 -6.43 5.55
CA ALA A 179 -0.39 -7.04 6.87
C ALA A 179 0.06 -6.03 7.96
N PRO A 180 -0.70 -5.84 9.05
CA PRO A 180 -1.72 -6.76 9.54
C PRO A 180 -3.17 -6.30 9.36
N CYS A 181 -3.56 -5.82 8.17
CA CYS A 181 -4.99 -5.67 7.85
C CYS A 181 -5.74 -7.00 8.07
N PRO A 182 -6.83 -7.03 8.86
CA PRO A 182 -7.64 -8.24 8.99
C PRO A 182 -8.12 -8.72 7.61
N ALA A 183 -7.85 -9.98 7.27
CA ALA A 183 -8.13 -10.51 5.93
C ALA A 183 -9.59 -10.32 5.51
N ALA A 184 -10.54 -10.44 6.45
CA ALA A 184 -11.96 -10.23 6.19
C ALA A 184 -12.32 -8.81 5.71
N LEU A 185 -11.53 -7.80 6.06
CA LEU A 185 -11.80 -6.39 5.74
C LEU A 185 -11.21 -5.97 4.41
N TYR A 186 -10.18 -6.67 3.94
CA TYR A 186 -9.48 -6.32 2.71
C TYR A 186 -10.37 -6.31 1.44
N PRO A 187 -11.27 -7.29 1.22
CA PRO A 187 -12.22 -7.21 0.11
C PRO A 187 -13.07 -5.94 0.12
N LEU A 188 -13.41 -5.40 1.29
CA LEU A 188 -14.24 -4.20 1.42
C LEU A 188 -13.55 -2.96 0.83
N LEU A 189 -12.22 -2.83 1.03
CA LEU A 189 -11.41 -1.78 0.39
C LEU A 189 -11.51 -1.85 -1.14
N VAL A 190 -11.41 -3.07 -1.67
CA VAL A 190 -11.48 -3.34 -3.11
C VAL A 190 -12.89 -3.04 -3.63
N HIS A 191 -13.94 -3.41 -2.87
CA HIS A 191 -15.32 -3.13 -3.25
C HIS A 191 -15.61 -1.63 -3.32
N ILE A 192 -15.17 -0.84 -2.34
CA ILE A 192 -15.28 0.64 -2.41
C ILE A 192 -14.60 1.15 -3.67
N THR A 193 -13.37 0.69 -3.95
CA THR A 193 -12.63 1.09 -5.16
C THR A 193 -13.37 0.69 -6.44
N ARG A 194 -13.92 -0.52 -6.52
CA ARG A 194 -14.73 -0.97 -7.68
C ARG A 194 -15.97 -0.09 -7.87
N LEU A 195 -16.68 0.26 -6.78
CA LEU A 195 -17.82 1.16 -6.84
C LEU A 195 -17.42 2.55 -7.34
N ARG A 196 -16.30 3.12 -6.85
CA ARG A 196 -15.74 4.39 -7.35
C ARG A 196 -15.50 4.35 -8.86
N VAL A 197 -14.85 3.29 -9.37
CA VAL A 197 -14.58 3.10 -10.80
C VAL A 197 -15.86 3.01 -11.61
N SER A 198 -16.81 2.18 -11.18
CA SER A 198 -18.11 2.02 -11.87
C SER A 198 -18.84 3.36 -11.97
N LEU A 199 -18.91 4.12 -10.87
CA LEU A 199 -19.54 5.44 -10.84
C LEU A 199 -18.83 6.44 -11.75
N ALA A 200 -17.50 6.51 -11.70
CA ALA A 200 -16.71 7.43 -12.52
C ALA A 200 -16.83 7.15 -14.03
N ASN A 201 -17.14 5.91 -14.41
CA ASN A 201 -17.33 5.47 -15.78
C ASN A 201 -18.81 5.36 -16.20
N ASN A 202 -19.76 5.82 -15.37
CA ASN A 202 -21.20 5.69 -15.60
C ASN A 202 -21.65 4.24 -15.87
N GLN A 203 -20.99 3.26 -15.25
CA GLN A 203 -21.33 1.85 -15.36
C GLN A 203 -22.18 1.43 -14.16
N PRO A 204 -23.22 0.60 -14.35
CA PRO A 204 -23.96 0.04 -13.24
C PRO A 204 -23.05 -0.87 -12.39
N PRO A 205 -23.20 -0.90 -11.06
CA PRO A 205 -22.48 -1.85 -10.21
C PRO A 205 -22.73 -3.30 -10.68
N ARG A 206 -21.68 -4.11 -10.78
CA ARG A 206 -21.75 -5.51 -11.27
C ARG A 206 -22.68 -6.42 -10.45
N LYS A 207 -22.87 -6.13 -9.16
CA LYS A 207 -23.77 -6.85 -8.25
C LYS A 207 -24.53 -5.85 -7.38
N ALA A 208 -25.84 -6.03 -7.30
CA ALA A 208 -26.78 -5.34 -6.41
C ALA A 208 -27.02 -3.84 -6.69
N ASN A 209 -28.11 -3.36 -6.08
CA ASN A 209 -28.41 -1.95 -5.89
C ASN A 209 -27.23 -1.29 -5.16
N LEU A 210 -26.71 -0.17 -5.68
CA LEU A 210 -25.60 0.58 -5.09
C LEU A 210 -25.80 0.83 -3.59
N ALA A 211 -27.00 1.22 -3.17
CA ALA A 211 -27.29 1.49 -1.77
C ALA A 211 -27.13 0.24 -0.89
N LEU A 212 -27.54 -0.94 -1.38
CA LEU A 212 -27.37 -2.20 -0.65
C LEU A 212 -25.89 -2.60 -0.57
N ALA A 213 -25.12 -2.40 -1.65
CA ALA A 213 -23.69 -2.68 -1.64
C ALA A 213 -22.94 -1.79 -0.64
N VAL A 214 -23.27 -0.49 -0.60
CA VAL A 214 -22.73 0.44 0.41
C VAL A 214 -23.15 0.00 1.80
N GLN A 215 -24.43 -0.30 2.01
CA GLN A 215 -24.94 -0.73 3.31
C GLN A 215 -24.23 -1.98 3.84
N ASP A 216 -23.98 -2.98 2.98
CA ASP A 216 -23.29 -4.23 3.36
C ASP A 216 -21.84 -3.98 3.79
N ILE A 217 -21.09 -3.18 3.03
CA ILE A 217 -19.71 -2.80 3.35
C ILE A 217 -19.65 -2.09 4.71
N PHE A 218 -20.52 -1.11 4.92
CA PHE A 218 -20.51 -0.31 6.13
C PHE A 218 -21.04 -1.07 7.35
N ASN A 219 -22.04 -1.94 7.19
CA ASN A 219 -22.51 -2.82 8.27
C ASN A 219 -21.44 -3.85 8.67
N THR A 220 -20.70 -4.38 7.70
CA THR A 220 -19.62 -5.34 7.96
C THR A 220 -18.49 -4.69 8.75
N THR A 221 -18.08 -3.48 8.36
CA THR A 221 -17.06 -2.74 9.12
C THR A 221 -17.56 -2.26 10.48
N TRP A 222 -18.85 -1.90 10.60
CA TRP A 222 -19.46 -1.48 11.88
C TRP A 222 -19.53 -2.62 12.89
N ARG A 223 -19.90 -3.82 12.45
CA ARG A 223 -20.06 -5.02 13.30
C ARG A 223 -18.76 -5.81 13.48
N PHE A 224 -17.64 -5.34 12.95
CA PHE A 224 -16.37 -6.04 13.07
C PHE A 224 -15.88 -6.07 14.52
N ASP A 225 -15.78 -7.26 15.10
CA ASP A 225 -15.29 -7.46 16.46
C ASP A 225 -13.76 -7.55 16.48
N ALA A 226 -13.12 -6.42 16.80
CA ALA A 226 -11.67 -6.32 16.90
C ALA A 226 -11.08 -7.14 18.06
N ASP A 227 -11.83 -7.32 19.15
CA ASP A 227 -11.35 -8.06 20.32
C ASP A 227 -11.38 -9.57 20.05
N ALA A 228 -12.46 -10.06 19.44
CA ALA A 228 -12.54 -11.45 18.98
C ALA A 228 -11.49 -11.75 17.89
N TRP A 229 -11.28 -10.82 16.93
CA TRP A 229 -10.25 -10.99 15.91
C TRP A 229 -8.85 -11.09 16.52
N ALA A 230 -8.50 -10.17 17.43
CA ALA A 230 -7.20 -10.14 18.08
C ALA A 230 -6.93 -11.36 18.98
N ALA A 231 -7.97 -11.99 19.52
CA ALA A 231 -7.87 -13.23 20.29
C ALA A 231 -7.89 -14.50 19.41
N SER A 232 -8.22 -14.38 18.13
CA SER A 232 -8.35 -15.52 17.22
C SER A 232 -7.00 -16.01 16.70
N LYS A 233 -6.98 -17.24 16.17
CA LYS A 233 -5.80 -17.83 15.48
C LYS A 233 -5.39 -17.08 14.21
N SER A 234 -6.24 -16.18 13.69
CA SER A 234 -5.91 -15.39 12.51
C SER A 234 -4.92 -14.25 12.80
N TRP A 235 -4.73 -13.91 14.08
CA TRP A 235 -3.72 -12.96 14.55
C TRP A 235 -2.62 -13.70 15.33
N GLN A 236 -1.37 -13.52 14.91
CA GLN A 236 -0.21 -14.17 15.54
C GLN A 236 0.68 -13.20 16.33
N GLY A 237 0.28 -11.93 16.42
CA GLY A 237 1.02 -10.90 17.15
C GLY A 237 0.51 -10.70 18.57
N ASP A 238 1.01 -9.65 19.22
CA ASP A 238 0.52 -9.21 20.53
C ASP A 238 -0.97 -8.85 20.47
N VAL A 239 -1.78 -9.36 21.40
CA VAL A 239 -3.24 -9.17 21.40
C VAL A 239 -3.61 -7.68 21.54
N GLY A 240 -2.84 -6.90 22.30
CA GLY A 240 -3.05 -5.46 22.43
C GLY A 240 -2.86 -4.73 21.10
N ILE A 241 -1.77 -5.04 20.39
CA ILE A 241 -1.53 -4.53 19.03
C ILE A 241 -2.63 -4.98 18.08
N GLY A 242 -3.05 -6.25 18.16
CA GLY A 242 -4.16 -6.79 17.38
C GLY A 242 -5.44 -5.98 17.58
N ARG A 243 -5.83 -5.67 18.82
CA ARG A 243 -7.03 -4.86 19.08
C ARG A 243 -6.95 -3.48 18.44
N VAL A 244 -5.79 -2.83 18.49
CA VAL A 244 -5.59 -1.53 17.85
C VAL A 244 -5.75 -1.63 16.34
N MET A 245 -5.04 -2.56 15.69
CA MET A 245 -5.12 -2.72 14.23
C MET A 245 -6.54 -3.13 13.79
N GLY A 246 -7.18 -4.01 14.55
CA GLY A 246 -8.54 -4.47 14.32
C GLY A 246 -9.60 -3.36 14.43
N ARG A 247 -9.29 -2.25 15.11
CA ARG A 247 -10.17 -1.07 15.18
C ARG A 247 -9.80 0.00 14.15
N VAL A 248 -8.50 0.21 13.92
CA VAL A 248 -7.99 1.19 12.94
C VAL A 248 -8.47 0.88 11.53
N PHE A 249 -8.38 -0.38 11.08
CA PHE A 249 -8.72 -0.72 9.69
C PHE A 249 -10.22 -0.54 9.35
N PRO A 250 -11.19 -1.06 10.13
CA PRO A 250 -12.61 -0.79 9.87
C PRO A 250 -12.94 0.71 9.88
N LEU A 251 -12.35 1.49 10.79
CA LEU A 251 -12.55 2.95 10.84
C LEU A 251 -12.03 3.62 9.58
N ALA A 252 -10.81 3.30 9.15
CA ALA A 252 -10.22 3.83 7.94
C ALA A 252 -11.01 3.41 6.68
N ILE A 253 -11.53 2.19 6.61
CA ILE A 253 -12.37 1.72 5.49
C ILE A 253 -13.69 2.49 5.43
N ARG A 254 -14.37 2.70 6.56
CA ARG A 254 -15.58 3.54 6.61
C ARG A 254 -15.28 4.96 6.17
N LEU A 255 -14.21 5.55 6.69
CA LEU A 255 -13.81 6.92 6.36
C LEU A 255 -13.46 7.05 4.87
N TYR A 256 -12.76 6.09 4.29
CA TYR A 256 -12.49 6.03 2.85
C TYR A 256 -13.78 5.96 2.03
N GLY A 257 -14.74 5.13 2.43
CA GLY A 257 -16.06 5.08 1.79
C GLY A 257 -16.82 6.41 1.89
N ILE A 258 -16.80 7.07 3.06
CA ILE A 258 -17.45 8.38 3.28
C ILE A 258 -16.85 9.44 2.36
N LEU A 259 -15.53 9.41 2.15
CA LEU A 259 -14.81 10.37 1.30
C LEU A 259 -14.97 10.13 -0.21
N THR A 260 -15.51 8.98 -0.64
CA THR A 260 -15.42 8.57 -2.05
C THR A 260 -16.70 8.03 -2.67
N LEU A 261 -17.71 7.70 -1.88
CA LEU A 261 -18.97 7.14 -2.37
C LEU A 261 -20.10 8.17 -2.36
N PRO A 262 -21.17 7.98 -3.16
CA PRO A 262 -22.24 8.96 -3.28
C PRO A 262 -23.00 9.19 -1.96
N GLU A 263 -23.28 10.46 -1.69
CA GLU A 263 -23.95 10.89 -0.46
C GLU A 263 -25.29 10.19 -0.21
N ALA A 264 -26.11 10.05 -1.25
CA ALA A 264 -27.43 9.42 -1.13
C ALA A 264 -27.36 7.97 -0.59
N SER A 265 -26.34 7.19 -0.99
CA SER A 265 -26.17 5.81 -0.51
C SER A 265 -25.68 5.77 0.94
N LEU A 266 -24.84 6.72 1.35
CA LEU A 266 -24.36 6.84 2.72
C LEU A 266 -25.48 7.29 3.67
N VAL A 267 -26.29 8.28 3.27
CA VAL A 267 -27.47 8.73 4.05
C VAL A 267 -28.46 7.58 4.22
N ALA A 268 -28.71 6.79 3.17
CA ALA A 268 -29.57 5.61 3.26
C ALA A 268 -29.01 4.56 4.26
N TRP A 269 -27.69 4.35 4.28
CA TRP A 269 -27.07 3.46 5.26
C TRP A 269 -27.28 3.95 6.70
N VAL A 270 -27.06 5.23 6.99
CA VAL A 270 -27.27 5.81 8.33
C VAL A 270 -28.72 5.67 8.77
N ALA A 271 -29.66 5.94 7.87
CA ALA A 271 -31.09 5.79 8.14
C ALA A 271 -31.53 4.34 8.35
N SER A 272 -30.73 3.36 7.91
CA SER A 272 -31.07 1.94 8.00
C SER A 272 -30.87 1.32 9.39
N SER A 273 -30.23 2.02 10.32
CA SER A 273 -29.96 1.50 11.67
C SER A 273 -30.01 2.61 12.73
N ALA A 274 -30.90 2.44 13.72
CA ALA A 274 -31.01 3.35 14.86
C ALA A 274 -29.73 3.40 15.70
N ASP A 275 -29.01 2.28 15.82
CA ASP A 275 -27.75 2.21 16.57
C ASP A 275 -26.66 3.08 15.92
N ILE A 276 -26.58 3.05 14.59
CA ILE A 276 -25.61 3.86 13.82
C ILE A 276 -25.95 5.35 13.94
N ALA A 277 -27.24 5.69 13.79
CA ALA A 277 -27.71 7.05 13.93
C ALA A 277 -27.48 7.61 15.35
N THR A 278 -27.58 6.76 16.37
CA THR A 278 -27.34 7.12 17.77
C THR A 278 -25.85 7.28 18.07
N ALA A 279 -25.02 6.36 17.56
CA ALA A 279 -23.58 6.37 17.81
C ALA A 279 -22.87 7.59 17.20
N TYR A 280 -23.38 8.09 16.06
CA TYR A 280 -22.85 9.28 15.40
C TYR A 280 -23.90 10.37 15.31
N ALA A 281 -24.19 10.99 16.45
CA ALA A 281 -25.09 12.12 16.52
C ALA A 281 -24.64 13.23 15.56
N ARG A 282 -25.61 13.86 14.90
CA ARG A 282 -25.36 14.97 13.98
C ARG A 282 -24.76 16.15 14.75
N LEU A 283 -23.64 16.67 14.26
CA LEU A 283 -23.00 17.85 14.84
C LEU A 283 -23.81 19.12 14.47
N PRO A 284 -23.92 20.11 15.38
CA PRO A 284 -24.62 21.36 15.10
C PRO A 284 -24.07 22.06 13.85
N GLY A 285 -24.97 22.48 12.95
CA GLY A 285 -24.61 23.21 11.73
C GLY A 285 -23.88 22.38 10.65
N ARG A 286 -23.79 21.06 10.80
CA ARG A 286 -23.13 20.16 9.82
C ARG A 286 -24.14 19.25 9.13
N SER A 287 -23.80 18.75 7.94
CA SER A 287 -24.55 17.67 7.30
C SER A 287 -24.37 16.36 8.10
N VAL A 288 -25.20 15.36 7.84
CA VAL A 288 -25.05 14.02 8.45
C VAL A 288 -23.70 13.42 8.06
N LEU A 289 -23.30 13.55 6.80
CA LEU A 289 -22.04 12.99 6.30
C LEU A 289 -20.82 13.73 6.83
N ASP A 290 -20.85 15.05 6.91
CA ASP A 290 -19.76 15.82 7.54
C ASP A 290 -19.59 15.42 9.01
N SER A 291 -20.71 15.25 9.72
CA SER A 291 -20.68 14.81 11.11
C SER A 291 -20.04 13.44 11.24
N LEU A 292 -20.36 12.51 10.34
CA LEU A 292 -19.76 11.18 10.32
C LEU A 292 -18.28 11.22 9.98
N ARG A 293 -17.89 11.93 8.91
CA ARG A 293 -16.50 12.09 8.49
C ARG A 293 -15.65 12.64 9.63
N ILE A 294 -16.11 13.70 10.28
CA ILE A 294 -15.40 14.33 11.41
C ILE A 294 -15.28 13.33 12.56
N GLN A 295 -16.37 12.71 13.01
CA GLN A 295 -16.33 11.79 14.15
C GLN A 295 -15.44 10.57 13.89
N HIS A 296 -15.50 9.97 12.70
CA HIS A 296 -14.61 8.85 12.34
C HIS A 296 -13.15 9.28 12.25
N ARG A 297 -12.86 10.48 11.72
CA ARG A 297 -11.51 11.05 11.71
C ARG A 297 -10.97 11.23 13.13
N GLU A 298 -11.74 11.88 14.01
CA GLU A 298 -11.32 12.13 15.39
C GLU A 298 -11.09 10.81 16.15
N GLU A 299 -11.97 9.83 15.96
CA GLU A 299 -11.83 8.50 16.56
C GLU A 299 -10.55 7.79 16.08
N LEU A 300 -10.31 7.80 14.77
CA LEU A 300 -9.11 7.22 14.15
C LEU A 300 -7.83 7.88 14.66
N LEU A 301 -7.78 9.22 14.66
CA LEU A 301 -6.61 9.98 15.10
C LEU A 301 -6.37 9.83 16.60
N SER A 302 -7.42 9.87 17.43
CA SER A 302 -7.32 9.63 18.88
C SER A 302 -6.74 8.25 19.18
N MET A 303 -7.15 7.23 18.42
CA MET A 303 -6.62 5.88 18.57
C MET A 303 -5.16 5.78 18.14
N MET A 304 -4.80 6.37 16.99
CA MET A 304 -3.42 6.40 16.50
C MET A 304 -2.51 7.14 17.48
N ARG A 305 -2.88 8.33 17.95
CA ARG A 305 -2.10 9.13 18.91
C ARG A 305 -1.79 8.34 20.18
N ARG A 306 -2.76 7.61 20.73
CA ARG A 306 -2.60 6.83 21.96
C ARG A 306 -1.74 5.57 21.79
N SER A 307 -1.65 5.03 20.57
CA SER A 307 -1.02 3.74 20.31
C SER A 307 0.28 3.83 19.52
N TRP A 308 0.59 4.98 18.90
CA TRP A 308 1.68 5.17 17.94
C TRP A 308 3.02 4.60 18.41
N ASP A 309 3.42 4.89 19.64
CA ASP A 309 4.70 4.45 20.18
C ASP A 309 4.74 2.94 20.45
N SER A 310 3.59 2.34 20.77
CA SER A 310 3.48 0.89 20.98
C SER A 310 3.40 0.07 19.68
N LEU A 311 3.07 0.72 18.56
CA LEU A 311 2.89 0.03 17.28
C LEU A 311 4.24 -0.34 16.65
N LYS A 312 4.43 -1.66 16.50
CA LYS A 312 5.59 -2.25 15.80
C LYS A 312 5.47 -2.14 14.27
N TYR A 313 4.26 -2.25 13.73
CA TYR A 313 3.97 -2.33 12.29
C TYR A 313 3.55 -0.97 11.71
N LYS A 314 4.39 0.05 11.84
CA LYS A 314 4.05 1.42 11.42
C LYS A 314 3.82 1.53 9.90
N THR A 315 4.56 0.79 9.07
CA THR A 315 4.37 0.77 7.61
C THR A 315 2.96 0.32 7.19
N SER A 316 2.33 -0.53 7.99
CA SER A 316 0.97 -1.02 7.72
C SER A 316 -0.11 0.04 7.97
N LEU A 317 0.25 1.13 8.67
CA LEU A 317 -0.62 2.29 8.89
C LEU A 317 -0.56 3.31 7.77
N VAL A 318 0.29 3.13 6.74
CA VAL A 318 0.39 4.09 5.64
C VAL A 318 -0.98 4.35 5.03
N TRP A 319 -1.69 3.32 4.58
CA TRP A 319 -3.00 3.51 3.95
C TRP A 319 -4.02 4.17 4.89
N PRO A 320 -4.20 3.72 6.15
CA PRO A 320 -5.02 4.45 7.13
C PRO A 320 -4.63 5.92 7.33
N LEU A 321 -3.32 6.24 7.35
CA LEU A 321 -2.82 7.61 7.48
C LEU A 321 -3.11 8.44 6.23
N LEU A 322 -3.07 7.87 5.03
CA LEU A 322 -3.45 8.58 3.80
C LEU A 322 -4.95 8.93 3.82
N VAL A 323 -5.79 8.01 4.28
CA VAL A 323 -7.23 8.27 4.45
C VAL A 323 -7.48 9.34 5.50
N ALA A 324 -6.81 9.26 6.65
CA ALA A 324 -6.88 10.29 7.67
C ALA A 324 -6.38 11.65 7.16
N GLY A 325 -5.34 11.66 6.32
CA GLY A 325 -4.78 12.85 5.70
C GLY A 325 -5.77 13.60 4.83
N VAL A 326 -6.51 12.89 3.99
CA VAL A 326 -7.60 13.49 3.20
C VAL A 326 -8.72 13.98 4.11
N ALA A 327 -9.15 13.17 5.08
CA ALA A 327 -10.21 13.56 6.01
C ALA A 327 -9.86 14.78 6.88
N ALA A 328 -8.56 15.04 7.10
CA ALA A 328 -8.04 16.17 7.88
C ALA A 328 -7.88 17.46 7.06
N ALA A 329 -8.33 17.51 5.79
CA ALA A 329 -8.24 18.69 4.94
C ALA A 329 -8.78 19.97 5.60
N ASP A 330 -9.95 19.86 6.22
CA ASP A 330 -10.63 20.92 6.97
C ASP A 330 -10.47 20.76 8.50
N GLY A 331 -9.54 19.91 8.92
CA GLY A 331 -9.23 19.62 10.31
C GLY A 331 -8.28 20.66 10.93
N THR A 332 -7.84 20.39 12.16
CA THR A 332 -6.91 21.29 12.83
C THR A 332 -5.50 21.17 12.25
N ALA A 333 -4.69 22.23 12.39
CA ALA A 333 -3.26 22.15 12.05
C ALA A 333 -2.55 21.02 12.81
N LYS A 334 -2.90 20.81 14.09
CA LYS A 334 -2.35 19.74 14.93
C LYS A 334 -2.66 18.33 14.43
N ASP A 335 -3.77 18.13 13.72
CA ASP A 335 -4.10 16.83 13.12
C ASP A 335 -3.25 16.57 11.89
N ARG A 336 -3.10 17.58 11.03
CA ARG A 336 -2.23 17.53 9.86
C ARG A 336 -0.77 17.30 10.25
N GLU A 337 -0.27 18.04 11.23
CA GLU A 337 1.09 17.88 11.80
C GLU A 337 1.31 16.46 12.37
N PHE A 338 0.33 15.90 13.07
CA PHE A 338 0.45 14.53 13.60
C PHE A 338 0.49 13.48 12.49
N ILE A 339 -0.37 13.60 11.47
CA ILE A 339 -0.39 12.68 10.32
C ILE A 339 0.93 12.77 9.56
N GLU A 340 1.40 13.99 9.30
CA GLU A 340 2.67 14.24 8.64
C GLU A 340 3.84 13.64 9.42
N GLY A 341 3.94 13.91 10.73
CA GLY A 341 4.98 13.34 11.59
C GLY A 341 4.96 11.82 11.61
N CYS A 342 3.77 11.19 11.58
CA CYS A 342 3.65 9.73 11.44
C CYS A 342 4.23 9.23 10.11
N LEU A 343 3.88 9.89 9.00
CA LEU A 343 4.35 9.53 7.65
C LEU A 343 5.86 9.75 7.50
N GLU A 344 6.40 10.83 8.06
CA GLU A 344 7.85 11.10 8.09
C GLU A 344 8.61 10.08 8.93
N ALA A 345 8.07 9.68 10.08
CA ALA A 345 8.65 8.61 10.88
C ALA A 345 8.68 7.27 10.12
N ILE A 346 7.63 6.95 9.35
CA ILE A 346 7.62 5.78 8.46
C ILE A 346 8.65 5.94 7.34
N LEU A 347 8.74 7.12 6.71
CA LEU A 347 9.71 7.42 5.66
C LEU A 347 11.15 7.25 6.14
N ALA A 348 11.44 7.66 7.39
CA ALA A 348 12.75 7.53 8.01
C ALA A 348 13.17 6.07 8.24
N MET A 349 12.23 5.11 8.26
CA MET A 349 12.58 3.69 8.42
C MET A 349 13.46 3.20 7.27
N PRO A 350 14.51 2.38 7.52
CA PRO A 350 15.41 1.90 6.47
C PRO A 350 14.72 1.09 5.37
N ILE A 351 13.61 0.43 5.67
CA ILE A 351 12.86 -0.43 4.73
C ILE A 351 11.96 0.35 3.76
N THR A 352 11.57 1.57 4.11
CA THR A 352 10.59 2.35 3.35
C THR A 352 11.20 2.93 2.07
N ALA A 353 10.49 2.89 0.96
CA ALA A 353 10.96 3.49 -0.29
C ALA A 353 11.11 5.03 -0.18
N CYS A 354 12.18 5.63 -0.74
CA CYS A 354 12.33 7.10 -0.75
C CYS A 354 11.29 7.79 -1.62
N SER A 355 10.77 7.10 -2.63
CA SER A 355 9.67 7.55 -3.46
C SER A 355 8.40 7.83 -2.66
N PHE A 356 8.30 7.43 -1.39
CA PHE A 356 7.22 7.81 -0.49
C PHE A 356 7.23 9.31 -0.14
N ILE A 357 8.35 10.02 -0.37
CA ILE A 357 8.43 11.49 -0.28
C ILE A 357 7.32 12.15 -1.10
N THR A 358 7.02 11.65 -2.31
CA THR A 358 6.00 12.25 -3.19
C THR A 358 4.60 12.15 -2.60
N VAL A 359 4.33 11.12 -1.78
CA VAL A 359 3.04 10.94 -1.10
C VAL A 359 2.87 12.01 -0.02
N VAL A 360 3.93 12.26 0.76
CA VAL A 360 3.94 13.31 1.79
C VAL A 360 3.82 14.70 1.15
N ASP A 361 4.59 14.98 0.11
CA ASP A 361 4.56 16.26 -0.60
C ASP A 361 3.17 16.54 -1.20
N LYS A 362 2.47 15.50 -1.67
CA LYS A 362 1.12 15.65 -2.21
C LYS A 362 0.09 15.98 -1.13
N LEU A 363 0.16 15.33 0.03
CA LEU A 363 -0.70 15.69 1.17
C LEU A 363 -0.46 17.13 1.63
N ARG A 364 0.80 17.58 1.69
CA ARG A 364 1.13 18.98 2.00
C ARG A 364 0.51 19.95 1.00
N ALA A 365 0.69 19.69 -0.30
CA ALA A 365 0.14 20.51 -1.36
C ALA A 365 -1.40 20.55 -1.32
N PHE A 366 -2.02 19.40 -1.07
CA PHE A 366 -3.47 19.28 -0.90
C PHE A 366 -3.97 20.11 0.28
N TRP A 367 -3.36 20.00 1.45
CA TRP A 367 -3.72 20.80 2.63
C TRP A 367 -3.53 22.31 2.42
N ALA A 368 -2.51 22.71 1.66
CA ALA A 368 -2.27 24.11 1.30
C ALA A 368 -3.29 24.63 0.28
N SER A 369 -3.85 23.76 -0.56
CA SER A 369 -4.83 24.13 -1.59
C SER A 369 -6.21 24.49 -1.05
N GLY A 370 -6.54 24.06 0.18
CA GLY A 370 -7.87 24.24 0.79
C GLY A 370 -8.96 23.34 0.21
N LYS A 371 -8.61 22.45 -0.72
CA LYS A 371 -9.53 21.43 -1.26
C LYS A 371 -9.79 20.34 -0.22
N THR A 372 -10.91 19.63 -0.36
CA THR A 372 -11.38 18.62 0.62
C THR A 372 -11.64 17.25 0.03
N GLU A 373 -11.72 17.13 -1.30
CA GLU A 373 -12.16 15.91 -1.96
C GLU A 373 -11.02 14.89 -2.15
N TRP A 374 -11.37 13.60 -2.16
CA TRP A 374 -10.40 12.52 -2.36
C TRP A 374 -9.67 12.62 -3.71
N GLU A 375 -10.43 12.85 -4.79
CA GLU A 375 -9.87 12.94 -6.15
C GLU A 375 -9.02 14.19 -6.35
N ASP A 376 -9.22 15.23 -5.52
CA ASP A 376 -8.38 16.43 -5.51
C ASP A 376 -7.03 16.19 -4.82
N CYS A 377 -6.99 15.35 -3.78
CA CYS A 377 -5.76 14.96 -3.12
C CYS A 377 -4.97 13.95 -3.95
N TRP A 378 -5.66 13.07 -4.67
CA TRP A 378 -5.06 11.99 -5.44
C TRP A 378 -5.49 12.08 -6.91
N ASP A 379 -5.08 13.17 -7.56
CA ASP A 379 -5.44 13.56 -8.95
C ASP A 379 -4.62 12.86 -10.05
N GLU A 380 -3.60 12.09 -9.67
CA GLU A 380 -2.79 11.25 -10.55
C GLU A 380 -2.43 9.95 -9.83
N PRO A 381 -2.07 8.88 -10.56
CA PRO A 381 -1.87 7.56 -9.98
C PRO A 381 -0.63 7.51 -9.10
N ILE A 382 -0.81 7.17 -7.83
CA ILE A 382 0.27 7.12 -6.84
C ILE A 382 0.16 5.83 -6.03
N VAL A 383 1.27 5.13 -5.89
CA VAL A 383 1.32 3.95 -5.05
C VAL A 383 1.44 4.36 -3.59
N GLY A 384 0.32 4.24 -2.87
CA GLY A 384 0.15 4.60 -1.46
C GLY A 384 0.58 3.51 -0.48
N SER A 385 1.58 2.70 -0.83
CA SER A 385 2.21 1.73 0.08
C SER A 385 3.71 2.00 0.22
N ALA A 386 4.23 1.76 1.42
CA ALA A 386 5.63 1.96 1.82
C ALA A 386 6.53 0.77 1.48
#